data_AF-A0A7S2QAB1-F1
#
_entry.id   AF-A0A7S2QAB1-F1
#
_cell.length_a   1.000
_cell.length_b   1.000
_cell.length_c   1.000
_cell.angle_alpha   90.00
_cell.angle_beta   90.00
_cell.angle_gamma   90.00
#
_symmetry.space_group_name_H-M   'P 1'
#
loop_
_entity.id
_entity.type
_entity.pdbx_description
1 polymer ?
#
loop_
_entity_poly.entity_id
_entity_poly.type
_entity_poly.pdbx_seq_one_letter_code
_entity_poly.pdbx_strand_id
1 'polypeptide(L)'
;AMLFTVLVPRRSYAASSVLGNAFFLFCVFTGGFLTPIASLPSCVAWFRWVAVSFYAFRWNASAQFSDWTMDIGLPGSVMLQQLGFEEHDFVIPPLSILGLIVCWLVLATLALVVIPPLGPRAAGSYGGEKAAPTSANGGDGGAGDAPCEGGVDSV
;
A
#
# COMPACT_ATOMS: atom_id res chain seq x y z
N ALA A 1 18.57 1.11 -2.19
CA ALA A 1 17.17 1.09 -1.73
C ALA A 1 16.51 2.46 -1.80
N MET A 2 17.10 3.53 -1.21
CA MET A 2 16.53 4.89 -1.24
C MET A 2 16.33 5.51 -2.65
N LEU A 3 17.10 5.08 -3.65
CA LEU A 3 16.90 5.50 -5.04
C LEU A 3 15.69 4.84 -5.71
N PHE A 4 15.28 3.64 -5.25
CA PHE A 4 14.22 2.85 -5.88
C PHE A 4 12.82 3.29 -5.44
N THR A 5 12.66 3.71 -4.19
CA THR A 5 11.41 4.27 -3.66
C THR A 5 11.05 5.62 -4.30
N VAL A 6 12.04 6.35 -4.80
CA VAL A 6 11.88 7.69 -5.37
C VAL A 6 11.60 7.66 -6.88
N LEU A 7 11.95 6.57 -7.59
CA LEU A 7 11.78 6.44 -9.05
C LEU A 7 10.46 5.77 -9.49
N VAL A 8 9.84 4.95 -8.63
CA VAL A 8 8.55 4.28 -8.93
C VAL A 8 7.32 5.21 -9.01
N PRO A 9 7.22 6.37 -8.32
CA PRO A 9 5.96 7.14 -8.27
C PRO A 9 5.46 7.67 -9.62
N ARG A 10 6.27 7.63 -10.68
CA ARG A 10 5.95 8.31 -11.95
C ARG A 10 5.25 7.45 -13.01
N ARG A 11 5.10 6.13 -12.84
CA ARG A 11 4.58 5.26 -13.92
C ARG A 11 3.21 4.61 -13.70
N SER A 12 2.74 4.42 -12.47
CA SER A 12 1.40 3.88 -12.20
C SER A 12 1.03 3.98 -10.72
N TYR A 13 -0.16 4.52 -10.42
CA TYR A 13 -0.74 4.53 -9.06
C TYR A 13 -0.85 3.11 -8.47
N ALA A 14 -1.15 2.12 -9.32
CA ALA A 14 -1.22 0.73 -8.91
C ALA A 14 0.14 0.22 -8.43
N ALA A 15 1.23 0.59 -9.10
CA ALA A 15 2.58 0.18 -8.71
C ALA A 15 3.02 0.81 -7.39
N SER A 16 2.71 2.09 -7.14
CA SER A 16 2.99 2.73 -5.86
C SER A 16 2.18 2.14 -4.71
N SER A 17 0.91 1.77 -4.96
CA SER A 17 0.05 1.16 -3.94
C SER A 17 0.54 -0.24 -3.56
N VAL A 18 0.87 -1.07 -4.55
CA VAL A 18 1.43 -2.42 -4.30
C VAL A 18 2.75 -2.33 -3.54
N LEU A 19 3.65 -1.41 -3.94
CA LEU A 19 4.93 -1.24 -3.25
C LEU A 19 4.75 -0.73 -1.81
N GLY A 20 3.86 0.24 -1.60
CA GLY A 20 3.53 0.77 -0.28
C GLY A 20 2.97 -0.29 0.65
N ASN A 21 2.01 -1.09 0.16
CA ASN A 21 1.42 -2.18 0.93
C ASN A 21 2.44 -3.32 1.18
N ALA A 22 3.25 -3.68 0.20
CA ALA A 22 4.30 -4.69 0.38
C ALA A 22 5.33 -4.25 1.43
N PHE A 23 5.74 -2.96 1.39
CA PHE A 23 6.63 -2.39 2.40
C PHE A 23 5.97 -2.33 3.78
N PHE A 24 4.70 -1.95 3.86
CA PHE A 24 3.95 -1.96 5.12
C PHE A 24 3.85 -3.36 5.72
N LEU A 25 3.50 -4.36 4.91
CA LEU A 25 3.48 -5.76 5.35
C LEU A 25 4.86 -6.21 5.82
N PHE A 26 5.92 -5.91 5.08
CA PHE A 26 7.29 -6.21 5.51
C PHE A 26 7.62 -5.58 6.87
N CYS A 27 7.25 -4.32 7.10
CA CYS A 27 7.42 -3.65 8.39
C CYS A 27 6.60 -4.30 9.51
N VAL A 28 5.40 -4.83 9.22
CA VAL A 28 4.59 -5.57 10.20
C VAL A 28 5.23 -6.92 10.54
N PHE A 29 5.72 -7.68 9.56
CA PHE A 29 6.38 -8.97 9.78
C PHE A 29 7.70 -8.82 10.57
N THR A 30 8.45 -7.75 10.30
CA THR A 30 9.73 -7.44 10.96
C THR A 30 9.56 -6.67 12.28
N GLY A 31 8.36 -6.16 12.57
CA GLY A 31 8.03 -5.32 13.72
C GLY A 31 7.88 -6.07 15.05
N GLY A 32 8.44 -7.28 15.18
CA GLY A 32 8.53 -8.00 16.46
C GLY A 32 7.25 -8.73 16.92
N PHE A 33 6.12 -8.57 16.24
CA PHE A 33 4.87 -9.28 16.57
C PHE A 33 4.90 -10.75 16.11
N LEU A 34 5.24 -10.99 14.84
CA LEU A 34 5.23 -12.34 14.25
C LEU A 34 6.56 -13.08 14.37
N THR A 35 7.66 -12.32 14.41
CA THR A 35 9.01 -12.89 14.52
C THR A 35 9.68 -12.31 15.76
N PRO A 36 10.12 -13.15 16.71
CA PRO A 36 10.89 -12.69 17.86
C PRO A 36 12.12 -11.89 17.42
N ILE A 37 12.37 -10.76 18.06
CA ILE A 37 13.46 -9.85 17.68
C ILE A 37 14.82 -10.57 17.74
N ALA A 38 14.97 -11.53 18.65
CA ALA A 38 16.18 -12.31 18.85
C ALA A 38 16.52 -13.27 17.70
N SER A 39 15.54 -13.67 16.87
CA SER A 39 15.76 -14.62 15.76
C SER A 39 16.03 -13.94 14.42
N LEU A 40 15.96 -12.61 14.35
CA LEU A 40 16.19 -11.87 13.11
C LEU A 40 17.70 -11.66 12.86
N PRO A 41 18.19 -11.92 11.63
CA PRO A 41 19.56 -11.61 11.26
C PRO A 41 19.82 -10.11 11.38
N SER A 42 21.03 -9.72 11.80
CA SER A 42 21.42 -8.32 12.06
C SER A 42 21.15 -7.38 10.87
N CYS A 43 21.28 -7.89 9.65
CA CYS A 43 20.98 -7.17 8.40
C CYS A 43 19.51 -6.76 8.25
N VAL A 44 18.58 -7.41 8.94
CA VAL A 44 17.13 -7.10 8.90
C VAL A 44 16.67 -6.53 10.24
N ALA A 45 17.38 -6.84 11.33
CA ALA A 45 17.06 -6.39 12.68
C ALA A 45 16.98 -4.86 12.82
N TRP A 46 17.67 -4.08 11.98
CA TRP A 46 17.59 -2.62 12.04
C TRP A 46 16.28 -2.06 11.47
N PHE A 47 15.56 -2.80 10.61
CA PHE A 47 14.27 -2.36 10.07
C PHE A 47 13.20 -2.21 11.15
N ARG A 48 13.36 -2.89 12.30
CA ARG A 48 12.46 -2.74 13.45
C ARG A 48 12.37 -1.29 13.94
N TRP A 49 13.45 -0.51 13.80
CA TRP A 49 13.51 0.89 14.21
C TRP A 49 12.80 1.84 13.23
N VAL A 50 12.51 1.38 12.02
CA VAL A 50 11.78 2.14 11.00
C VAL A 50 10.29 1.78 11.00
N ALA A 51 9.95 0.58 11.48
CA ALA A 51 8.59 0.08 11.52
C ALA A 51 7.76 0.78 12.61
N VAL A 52 6.80 1.62 12.19
CA VAL A 52 5.83 2.25 13.09
C VAL A 52 5.08 1.18 13.93
N SER A 53 4.80 0.03 13.32
CA SER A 53 4.11 -1.09 13.97
C SER A 53 4.87 -1.65 15.17
N PHE A 54 6.21 -1.59 15.19
CA PHE A 54 7.02 -2.05 16.32
C PHE A 54 6.76 -1.20 17.57
N TYR A 55 6.77 0.13 17.41
CA TYR A 55 6.52 1.07 18.50
C TYR A 55 5.06 1.06 18.97
N ALA A 56 4.12 0.93 18.03
CA ALA A 56 2.71 0.79 18.37
C ALA A 56 2.46 -0.50 19.16
N PHE A 57 3.08 -1.62 18.75
CA PHE A 57 2.97 -2.87 19.50
C PHE A 57 3.63 -2.78 20.87
N ARG A 58 4.83 -2.19 20.98
CA ARG A 58 5.50 -1.93 22.27
C ARG A 58 4.60 -1.12 23.21
N TRP A 59 3.96 -0.06 22.72
CA TRP A 59 3.02 0.74 23.50
C TRP A 59 1.84 -0.09 24.04
N ASN A 60 1.17 -0.83 23.15
CA ASN A 60 0.01 -1.62 23.51
C ASN A 60 0.37 -2.79 24.45
N ALA A 61 1.55 -3.40 24.27
CA ALA A 61 2.05 -4.45 25.13
C ALA A 61 2.37 -3.88 26.52
N SER A 62 3.11 -2.77 26.60
CA SER A 62 3.40 -2.12 27.89
C SER A 62 2.11 -1.71 28.62
N ALA A 63 1.10 -1.20 27.90
CA ALA A 63 -0.18 -0.83 28.50
C ALA A 63 -1.03 -2.03 29.00
N GLN A 64 -0.92 -3.19 28.36
CA GLN A 64 -1.71 -4.37 28.74
C GLN A 64 -1.01 -5.24 29.78
N PHE A 65 0.32 -5.34 29.74
CA PHE A 65 1.07 -6.27 30.57
C PHE A 65 1.75 -5.63 31.78
N SER A 66 1.80 -4.29 31.90
CA SER A 66 2.45 -3.64 33.06
C SER A 66 1.74 -3.93 34.38
N ASP A 67 0.41 -3.88 34.39
CA ASP A 67 -0.39 -4.03 35.62
C ASP A 67 -1.12 -5.38 35.68
N TRP A 68 -0.85 -6.26 34.72
CA TRP A 68 -1.54 -7.55 34.63
C TRP A 68 -0.74 -8.67 35.28
N THR A 69 -1.42 -9.47 36.09
CA THR A 69 -0.92 -10.75 36.60
C THR A 69 -1.70 -11.85 35.92
N MET A 70 -0.99 -12.80 35.31
CA MET A 70 -1.64 -13.95 34.68
C MET A 70 -2.20 -14.88 35.77
N ASP A 71 -3.25 -15.64 35.47
CA ASP A 71 -3.92 -16.54 36.44
C ASP A 71 -2.98 -17.59 37.07
N ILE A 72 -1.85 -17.86 36.43
CA ILE A 72 -0.77 -18.72 36.93
C ILE A 72 0.14 -18.03 37.96
N GLY A 73 -0.18 -16.81 38.39
CA GLY A 73 0.56 -16.03 39.37
C GLY A 73 1.83 -15.36 38.84
N LEU A 74 2.06 -15.39 37.51
CA LEU A 74 3.21 -14.70 36.90
C LEU A 74 2.88 -13.24 36.63
N PRO A 75 3.78 -12.30 36.99
CA PRO A 75 3.62 -10.90 36.64
C PRO A 75 3.85 -10.70 35.14
N GLY A 76 3.06 -9.83 34.51
CA GLY A 76 3.18 -9.48 33.09
C GLY A 76 4.52 -8.83 32.72
N SER A 77 5.28 -8.34 33.70
CA SER A 77 6.67 -7.88 33.52
C SER A 77 7.59 -8.95 32.95
N VAL A 78 7.39 -10.23 33.31
CA VAL A 78 8.15 -11.35 32.73
C VAL A 78 7.84 -11.50 31.24
N MET A 79 6.58 -11.31 30.83
CA MET A 79 6.19 -11.34 29.43
C MET A 79 6.84 -10.17 28.67
N LEU A 80 6.79 -8.96 29.22
CA LEU A 80 7.45 -7.78 28.66
C LEU A 80 8.96 -7.99 28.46
N GLN A 81 9.61 -8.63 29.41
CA GLN A 81 11.04 -8.96 29.33
C GLN A 81 11.36 -9.96 28.21
N GLN A 82 10.50 -10.97 27.98
CA GLN A 82 10.65 -11.91 26.86
C GLN A 82 10.52 -11.21 25.50
N LEU A 83 9.70 -10.15 25.43
CA LEU A 83 9.57 -9.30 24.25
C LEU A 83 10.71 -8.27 24.11
N GLY A 84 11.56 -8.11 25.14
CA GLY A 84 12.64 -7.13 25.16
C GLY A 84 12.15 -5.70 25.36
N PHE A 85 11.02 -5.54 26.05
CA PHE A 85 10.43 -4.23 26.37
C PHE A 85 10.67 -3.87 27.83
N GLU A 86 10.91 -2.59 28.09
CA GLU A 86 11.04 -2.08 29.46
C GLU A 86 9.65 -1.84 30.07
N GLU A 87 9.57 -2.11 31.37
CA GLU A 87 8.38 -1.85 32.17
C GLU A 87 8.20 -0.33 32.35
N HIS A 88 6.96 0.15 32.23
CA HIS A 88 6.58 1.57 32.33
C HIS A 88 7.15 2.54 31.27
N ASP A 89 7.57 2.04 30.11
CA ASP A 89 8.01 2.89 29.00
C ASP A 89 6.83 3.44 28.17
N PHE A 90 6.10 4.40 28.76
CA PHE A 90 4.92 5.07 28.17
C PHE A 90 5.24 6.43 27.54
N VAL A 91 6.50 6.75 27.25
CA VAL A 91 6.83 8.06 26.64
C VAL A 91 7.67 7.90 25.39
N ILE A 92 8.57 6.92 25.38
CA ILE A 92 9.45 6.68 24.24
C ILE A 92 8.67 6.22 23.00
N PRO A 93 7.72 5.26 23.08
CA PRO A 93 7.02 4.78 21.89
C PRO A 93 6.24 5.87 21.11
N PRO A 94 5.42 6.75 21.70
CA PRO A 94 4.61 7.72 20.96
C PRO A 94 5.48 8.84 20.43
N LEU A 95 6.53 9.23 21.17
CA LEU A 95 7.51 10.21 20.71
C LEU A 95 8.26 9.69 19.48
N SER A 96 8.61 8.40 19.47
CA SER A 96 9.26 7.76 18.32
C SER A 96 8.33 7.63 17.12
N ILE A 97 7.04 7.32 17.32
CA ILE A 97 6.02 7.31 16.26
C ILE A 97 5.87 8.71 15.65
N LEU A 98 5.74 9.74 16.50
CA LEU A 98 5.66 11.13 16.06
C LEU A 98 6.91 11.52 15.25
N GLY A 99 8.10 11.18 15.77
CA GLY A 99 9.37 11.43 15.09
C GLY A 99 9.47 10.76 13.72
N LEU A 100 9.02 9.50 13.62
CA LEU A 100 8.96 8.77 12.34
C LEU A 100 7.98 9.41 11.36
N ILE A 101 6.79 9.83 11.82
CA ILE A 101 5.81 10.52 10.96
C ILE A 101 6.42 11.81 10.40
N VAL A 102 7.04 12.63 11.26
CA VAL A 102 7.71 13.87 10.83
C VAL A 102 8.84 13.56 9.84
N CYS A 103 9.66 12.54 10.11
CA CYS A 103 10.72 12.10 9.20
C CYS A 103 10.19 11.70 7.82
N TRP A 104 9.11 10.91 7.77
CA TRP A 104 8.46 10.51 6.51
C TRP A 104 7.86 11.71 5.76
N LEU A 105 7.25 12.66 6.47
CA LEU A 105 6.73 13.88 5.86
C LEU A 105 7.87 14.73 5.26
N VAL A 106 8.98 14.89 5.98
CA VAL A 106 10.17 15.60 5.48
C VAL A 106 10.73 14.91 4.24
N LEU A 107 10.82 13.58 4.24
CA LEU A 107 11.25 12.80 3.07
C LEU A 107 10.31 13.00 1.88
N ALA A 108 8.99 13.01 2.10
CA ALA A 108 8.01 13.27 1.05
C ALA A 108 8.13 14.70 0.51
N THR A 109 8.29 15.70 1.37
CA THR A 109 8.51 17.10 0.96
C THR A 109 9.80 17.24 0.17
N LEU A 110 10.90 16.62 0.62
CA LEU A 110 12.18 16.67 -0.06
C LEU A 110 12.10 15.98 -1.43
N ALA A 111 11.39 14.85 -1.52
CA ALA A 111 11.14 14.18 -2.79
C ALA A 111 10.37 15.09 -3.77
N LEU A 112 9.37 15.85 -3.30
CA LEU A 112 8.63 16.81 -4.11
C LEU A 112 9.49 18.00 -4.58
N VAL A 113 10.43 18.46 -3.73
CA VAL A 113 11.34 19.56 -4.09
C VAL A 113 12.37 19.12 -5.13
N VAL A 114 12.95 17.92 -4.97
CA VAL A 114 13.97 17.38 -5.89
C VAL A 114 13.34 16.95 -7.22
N ILE A 115 12.09 16.50 -7.20
CA ILE A 115 11.38 15.99 -8.36
C ILE A 115 10.23 16.95 -8.68
N PRO A 116 10.45 18.00 -9.49
CA PRO A 116 9.39 18.93 -9.84
C PRO A 116 8.25 18.18 -10.55
N PRO A 117 6.98 18.49 -10.27
CA PRO A 117 5.86 17.90 -10.99
C PRO A 117 5.98 18.27 -12.48
N LEU A 118 6.31 17.30 -13.34
CA LEU A 118 6.28 17.50 -14.79
C LEU A 118 4.81 17.53 -15.26
N GLY A 119 4.19 18.69 -15.13
CA GLY A 119 2.98 19.10 -15.87
C GLY A 119 1.67 18.34 -15.57
N PRO A 120 0.54 18.90 -16.00
CA PRO A 120 -0.79 18.34 -15.78
C PRO A 120 -1.06 17.18 -16.76
N ARG A 121 -0.68 15.94 -16.39
CA ARG A 121 -1.16 14.73 -17.09
C ARG A 121 -1.40 13.57 -16.10
N ALA A 122 -2.43 13.68 -15.27
CA ALA A 122 -3.03 12.51 -14.62
C ALA A 122 -4.44 12.76 -14.03
N ALA A 123 -5.16 13.80 -14.47
CA ALA A 123 -6.59 13.94 -14.19
C ALA A 123 -7.36 13.66 -15.48
N GLY A 124 -7.84 12.43 -15.66
CA GLY A 124 -8.71 12.07 -16.78
C GLY A 124 -8.09 11.13 -17.81
N SER A 125 -7.83 9.88 -17.43
CA SER A 125 -7.92 8.78 -18.41
C SER A 125 -8.38 7.49 -17.73
N TYR A 126 -9.47 7.61 -16.97
CA TYR A 126 -10.45 6.53 -16.81
C TYR A 126 -11.62 6.92 -17.69
N GLY A 127 -11.47 6.74 -19.01
CA GLY A 127 -12.45 7.23 -19.97
C GLY A 127 -12.32 6.51 -21.30
N GLY A 128 -13.04 5.39 -21.41
CA GLY A 128 -13.53 4.89 -22.69
C GLY A 128 -12.62 3.89 -23.39
N GLU A 129 -12.65 2.64 -22.94
CA GLU A 129 -12.59 1.51 -23.88
C GLU A 129 -13.91 1.52 -24.67
N LYS A 130 -13.98 2.39 -25.69
CA LYS A 130 -14.98 2.24 -26.76
C LYS A 130 -14.43 1.19 -27.70
N ALA A 131 -14.94 -0.04 -27.56
CA ALA A 131 -14.95 -1.00 -28.64
C ALA A 131 -15.62 -0.34 -29.86
N ALA A 132 -14.88 -0.20 -30.95
CA ALA A 132 -15.42 0.12 -32.26
C ALA A 132 -14.64 -0.68 -33.31
N PRO A 133 -15.23 -1.71 -33.94
CA PRO A 133 -14.86 -2.09 -35.29
C PRO A 133 -15.56 -1.14 -36.28
N THR A 134 -14.73 -0.30 -36.89
CA THR A 134 -14.77 0.16 -38.28
C THR A 134 -16.09 -0.01 -39.04
N SER A 135 -16.78 1.12 -39.22
CA SER A 135 -17.75 1.34 -40.30
C SER A 135 -17.02 1.43 -41.65
N ALA A 136 -17.45 0.65 -42.65
CA ALA A 136 -17.14 0.84 -44.06
C ALA A 136 -18.41 1.36 -44.76
N ASN A 137 -18.40 2.65 -45.17
CA ASN A 137 -18.37 3.12 -46.57
C ASN A 137 -19.67 2.78 -47.35
N GLY A 138 -20.62 3.71 -47.60
CA GLY A 138 -20.58 4.77 -48.63
C GLY A 138 -20.59 4.15 -50.03
N GLY A 139 -21.49 4.36 -51.00
CA GLY A 139 -22.62 5.26 -51.26
C GLY A 139 -22.97 5.12 -52.77
N ASP A 140 -24.17 5.56 -53.17
CA ASP A 140 -24.68 5.86 -54.53
C ASP A 140 -24.90 4.76 -55.62
N GLY A 141 -26.19 4.57 -55.96
CA GLY A 141 -26.76 5.13 -57.20
C GLY A 141 -26.76 4.31 -58.50
N GLY A 142 -27.94 3.79 -58.89
CA GLY A 142 -28.42 3.90 -60.29
C GLY A 142 -28.78 2.63 -61.08
N ALA A 143 -30.04 2.62 -61.54
CA ALA A 143 -30.61 2.02 -62.76
C ALA A 143 -30.99 0.51 -62.81
N GLY A 144 -32.23 0.26 -63.23
CA GLY A 144 -32.56 -0.82 -64.17
C GLY A 144 -33.40 -1.99 -63.63
N ASP A 145 -34.67 -2.00 -64.06
CA ASP A 145 -35.45 -3.18 -64.46
C ASP A 145 -36.18 -4.04 -63.40
N ALA A 146 -37.52 -3.99 -63.48
CA ALA A 146 -38.48 -4.99 -63.00
C ALA A 146 -38.62 -6.13 -64.05
N PRO A 147 -39.58 -7.09 -63.96
CA PRO A 147 -40.32 -7.72 -62.85
C PRO A 147 -40.22 -9.28 -62.89
N CYS A 148 -40.89 -10.00 -61.97
CA CYS A 148 -41.51 -11.35 -62.10
C CYS A 148 -41.91 -11.83 -60.69
N GLU A 149 -43.19 -11.79 -60.29
CA GLU A 149 -44.24 -12.82 -60.46
C GLU A 149 -44.10 -14.11 -59.63
N GLY A 150 -45.20 -14.47 -58.95
CA GLY A 150 -45.50 -15.79 -58.35
C GLY A 150 -45.35 -15.83 -56.83
N GLY A 151 -46.43 -15.72 -56.03
CA GLY A 151 -47.37 -16.81 -55.69
C GLY A 151 -46.88 -17.51 -54.40
N VAL A 152 -47.65 -17.89 -53.39
CA VAL A 152 -49.02 -18.36 -53.24
C VAL A 152 -49.39 -18.30 -51.74
N ASP A 153 -50.70 -18.25 -51.49
CA ASP A 153 -51.46 -18.16 -50.25
C ASP A 153 -51.37 -19.34 -49.24
N SER A 154 -51.95 -19.08 -48.04
CA SER A 154 -52.62 -20.04 -47.12
C SER A 154 -51.69 -20.96 -46.30
N VAL A 155 -51.85 -21.19 -44.98
CA VAL A 155 -52.97 -21.23 -44.02
C VAL A 155 -52.45 -20.85 -42.64
#